data_AF-A0A7C1ZRJ5-F1
#
_entry.id   AF-A0A7C1ZRJ5-F1
#
_cell.length_a   1.000
_cell.length_b   1.000
_cell.length_c   1.000
_cell.angle_alpha   90.00
_cell.angle_beta   90.00
_cell.angle_gamma   90.00
#
_symmetry.space_group_name_H-M   'P 1'
#
loop_
_entity.id
_entity.type
_entity.pdbx_description
1 polymer ?
#
loop_
_entity_poly.entity_id
_entity_poly.type
_entity_poly.pdbx_seq_one_letter_code
_entity_poly.pdbx_strand_id
1 'polypeptide(L)' 'MANLKIFIIDEIGKMECFSQKFKDFLWNLLSKPNPLLGRISLKGNKFIEKIKHLPEVRLVEVSKE' A
#
# COMPACT_ATOMS: atom_id res chain seq x y z
N MET A 1 -8.96 -7.01 25.87
CA MET A 1 -8.13 -6.10 25.07
C MET A 1 -8.31 -6.49 23.61
N ALA A 2 -8.71 -5.56 22.72
CA ALA A 2 -8.87 -5.90 21.31
C ALA A 2 -7.48 -6.10 20.67
N ASN A 3 -7.27 -7.25 20.03
CA ASN A 3 -6.04 -7.54 19.30
C ASN A 3 -6.01 -6.68 18.03
N LEU A 4 -5.22 -5.61 18.04
CA LEU A 4 -5.01 -4.77 16.85
C LEU A 4 -4.06 -5.50 15.89
N LYS A 5 -4.58 -5.95 14.76
CA LYS A 5 -3.75 -6.47 13.66
C LYS A 5 -3.35 -5.32 12.77
N ILE A 6 -2.04 -5.12 12.62
CA ILE A 6 -1.42 -4.18 11.69
C ILE A 6 -0.77 -4.99 10.57
N PHE A 7 -0.91 -4.53 9.34
CA PHE A 7 -0.23 -5.11 8.20
C PHE A 7 0.98 -4.28 7.82
N ILE A 8 2.12 -4.94 7.63
CA ILE A 8 3.37 -4.31 7.20
C ILE A 8 3.75 -4.91 5.84
N ILE A 9 3.92 -4.05 4.84
CA ILE A 9 4.39 -4.44 3.51
C ILE A 9 5.66 -3.67 3.20
N ASP A 10 6.78 -4.38 3.07
CA ASP A 10 8.06 -3.73 2.83
C ASP A 10 8.12 -3.03 1.47
N GLU A 11 7.45 -3.56 0.43
CA GLU A 11 7.44 -2.95 -0.89
C GLU A 11 6.11 -3.16 -1.66
N ILE A 12 5.55 -2.05 -2.14
CA ILE A 12 4.49 -1.96 -3.14
C ILE A 12 5.11 -1.28 -4.36
N GLY A 13 5.77 -2.08 -5.19
CA GLY A 13 6.46 -1.63 -6.39
C GLY A 13 5.77 -2.06 -7.68
N LYS A 14 6.32 -1.55 -8.79
CA LYS A 14 5.79 -1.84 -10.14
C LYS A 14 5.86 -3.34 -10.45
N MET A 15 6.89 -4.02 -9.95
CA MET A 15 7.15 -5.43 -10.24
C MET A 15 6.11 -6.34 -9.59
N GLU A 16 5.79 -6.09 -8.32
CA GLU A 16 4.79 -6.83 -7.55
C GLU A 16 3.40 -6.63 -8.17
N CYS A 17 3.13 -5.42 -8.67
CA CYS A 17 1.86 -5.07 -9.32
C CYS A 17 1.66 -5.71 -10.70
N PHE A 18 2.63 -6.44 -11.26
CA PHE A 18 2.38 -7.31 -12.41
C PHE A 18 1.55 -8.54 -12.03
N SER A 19 1.58 -8.96 -10.76
CA SER A 19 0.77 -10.05 -10.25
C SER A 19 -0.66 -9.57 -9.96
N GLN A 20 -1.64 -10.15 -10.67
CA GLN A 20 -3.06 -9.88 -10.38
C GLN A 20 -3.42 -10.29 -8.94
N LYS A 21 -2.90 -11.44 -8.47
CA LYS A 21 -3.11 -11.91 -7.10
C LYS A 21 -2.62 -10.91 -6.06
N PHE A 22 -1.48 -10.27 -6.31
CA PHE A 22 -0.95 -9.24 -5.41
C PHE A 22 -1.83 -8.00 -5.39
N LYS A 23 -2.29 -7.55 -6.57
CA LYS A 23 -3.23 -6.42 -6.68
C LYS A 23 -4.54 -6.67 -5.93
N ASP A 24 -5.11 -7.86 -6.08
CA ASP A 24 -6.37 -8.24 -5.41
C ASP A 24 -6.18 -8.34 -3.89
N PHE A 25 -5.05 -8.91 -3.46
CA PHE A 25 -4.68 -8.96 -2.05
C PHE A 25 -4.57 -7.55 -1.43
N LEU A 26 -3.86 -6.63 -2.11
CA LEU A 26 -3.74 -5.24 -1.66
C LEU A 26 -5.11 -4.54 -1.57
N TRP A 27 -5.97 -4.68 -2.58
CA TRP A 27 -7.31 -4.08 -2.54
C TRP A 27 -8.16 -4.59 -1.38
N ASN A 28 -8.12 -5.91 -1.13
CA ASN A 28 -8.80 -6.51 0.01
C ASN A 28 -8.20 -6.09 1.36
N LEU A 29 -6.93 -5.69 1.39
CA LEU A 29 -6.28 -5.22 2.61
C LEU A 29 -6.63 -3.77 2.91
N LEU A 30 -6.59 -2.92 1.88
CA LEU A 30 -6.96 -1.51 1.95
C LEU A 30 -8.45 -1.30 2.27
N SER A 31 -9.32 -2.25 1.92
CA SER A 31 -10.75 -2.20 2.26
C SER A 31 -11.08 -2.60 3.71
N LYS A 32 -10.09 -3.05 4.49
CA LYS A 32 -10.28 -3.47 5.89
C LYS A 32 -10.01 -2.31 6.84
N PRO A 33 -10.61 -2.32 8.04
CA PRO A 33 -10.35 -1.31 9.07
C PRO A 33 -8.94 -1.42 9.69
N ASN A 34 -8.19 -2.47 9.35
CA ASN A 34 -6.86 -2.71 9.90
C ASN A 34 -5.83 -1.76 9.26
N PRO A 35 -4.99 -1.07 10.06
CA PRO A 35 -3.94 -0.22 9.51
C PRO A 35 -2.96 -1.00 8.63
N LEU A 36 -2.56 -0.37 7.53
CA LEU A 36 -1.48 -0.83 6.65
C LEU A 36 -0.36 0.20 6.67
N LEU A 37 0.85 -0.26 6.98
CA LEU A 37 2.09 0.50 6.84
C LEU A 37 2.91 -0.15 5.73
N GLY A 38 3.39 0.63 4.77
CA GLY A 38 4.28 0.09 3.76
C GLY A 38 5.00 1.14 2.93
N ARG A 39 6.00 0.67 2.20
CA ARG A 39 6.72 1.48 1.20
C ARG A 39 5.99 1.35 -0.12
N ILE A 40 5.75 2.47 -0.79
CA ILE A 40 5.20 2.51 -2.14
C ILE A 40 6.16 3.27 -3.06
N SER A 41 6.37 2.76 -4.28
CA SER A 41 7.29 3.42 -5.22
C SER A 41 6.86 4.85 -5.53
N LEU A 42 7.80 5.79 -5.53
CA LEU A 42 7.56 7.20 -5.88
C LEU A 42 6.94 7.36 -7.27
N LYS A 43 7.33 6.54 -8.23
CA LYS A 43 6.73 6.43 -9.57
C LYS A 43 6.19 5.02 -9.78
N GLY A 44 5.05 4.91 -10.46
CA GLY A 44 4.44 3.61 -10.68
C GLY A 44 3.51 3.56 -11.89
N ASN A 45 2.87 2.41 -12.07
CA ASN A 45 1.79 2.25 -13.05
C ASN A 45 0.49 2.87 -12.52
N LYS A 46 -0.58 2.84 -13.34
CA LYS A 46 -1.91 3.35 -12.95
C LYS A 46 -2.46 2.76 -11.65
N PHE A 47 -2.04 1.54 -11.29
CA PHE A 47 -2.47 0.89 -10.05
C PHE A 47 -1.82 1.54 -8.81
N ILE A 48 -0.49 1.74 -8.85
CA ILE A 48 0.25 2.42 -7.78
C ILE A 48 -0.28 3.84 -7.60
N GLU A 49 -0.48 4.57 -8.70
CA GLU A 49 -1.03 5.93 -8.63
C GLU A 49 -2.44 5.94 -8.05
N LYS A 50 -3.28 4.95 -8.37
CA LYS A 50 -4.62 4.84 -7.78
C LYS A 50 -4.57 4.68 -6.25
N ILE A 51 -3.65 3.87 -5.71
CA ILE A 51 -3.49 3.70 -4.25
C ILE A 51 -3.09 5.02 -3.59
N LYS A 52 -2.14 5.76 -4.17
CA LYS A 52 -1.65 7.04 -3.64
C LYS A 52 -2.73 8.12 -3.50
N HIS A 53 -3.76 8.07 -4.35
CA HIS A 53 -4.83 9.06 -4.39
C HIS A 53 -6.08 8.64 -3.60
N LEU A 54 -6.04 7.50 -2.89
CA LEU A 54 -7.13 7.10 -2.01
C LEU A 54 -7.25 8.10 -0.85
N PRO A 55 -8.45 8.59 -0.52
CA PRO A 55 -8.65 9.56 0.57
C PRO A 55 -8.12 9.09 1.93
N GLU A 56 -8.17 7.78 2.19
CA GLU A 56 -7.70 7.14 3.42
C GLU A 56 -6.17 6.92 3.47
N VAL A 57 -5.46 7.14 2.36
CA VAL A 57 -4.01 6.94 2.29
C VAL A 57 -3.26 8.22 2.65
N ARG A 58 -2.43 8.13 3.68
CA ARG A 58 -1.46 9.18 4.02
C ARG A 58 -0.11 8.84 3.41
N LEU A 59 0.36 9.67 2.49
CA LEU A 59 1.71 9.57 1.94
C LEU A 59 2.69 10.40 2.77
N VAL A 60 3.85 9.81 3.04
CA VAL A 60 4.99 10.48 3.64
C VAL A 60 6.16 10.26 2.70
N GLU A 61 6.65 11.34 2.10
CA GLU A 61 7.86 11.30 1.29
C GLU A 61 9.08 11.25 2.21
N VAL A 62 10.02 10.36 1.91
CA VAL A 62 11.25 10.18 2.68
C VAL A 62 12.42 10.69 1.84
N SER A 63 13.10 11.72 2.32
CA SER A 63 14.36 12.21 1.76
C SER A 63 15.55 11.69 2.57
N LYS A 64 16.76 11.81 2.01
CA LYS A 64 17.98 11.65 2.80
C LYS A 64 18.06 12.79 3.82
N GLU A 65 18.65 12.50 4.98
CA GLU A 65 19.14 13.52 5.92
C GLU A 65 20.35 14.27 5.35
#